data_AF-A0A965WHD6-F1
#
_entry.id   AF-A0A965WHD6-F1
#
_cell.length_a   1.000
_cell.length_b   1.000
_cell.length_c   1.000
_cell.angle_alpha   90.00
_cell.angle_beta   90.00
_cell.angle_gamma   90.00
#
_symmetry.space_group_name_H-M   'P 1'
#
loop_
_entity.id
_entity.type
_entity.pdbx_description
1 polymer ?
#
loop_
_entity_poly.entity_id
_entity_poly.type
_entity_poly.pdbx_seq_one_letter_code
_entity_poly.pdbx_strand_id
1 'polypeptide(L)'
;TGIAGFWPVFPLYFLGLIGVLSHFFIGPLRLVQAPMEVGDMDEVERILATIWWPQLLYKPVRSTYYTIKGNIAMAKQDFDTAEKHLKHSNDLGSAMPEAEGANKLQLGMMAMQKGDTKQGESYIRAAIRAGIPDKESEAVAFLSMCQIFMNKREFRAAKDYFRKAKACKPTTKQVVDQIKEIEKYISRMPG
;
A
#
# COMPACT_ATOMS: atom_id res chain seq x y z
N THR A 1 -16.21 58.84 10.96
CA THR A 1 -15.74 57.86 9.95
C THR A 1 -14.68 56.98 10.60
N GLY A 2 -15.11 55.92 11.30
CA GLY A 2 -14.18 55.03 11.99
C GLY A 2 -13.56 54.07 10.99
N ILE A 3 -12.31 54.30 10.61
CA ILE A 3 -11.52 53.31 9.87
C ILE A 3 -11.30 52.17 10.86
N ALA A 4 -11.96 51.02 10.64
CA ALA A 4 -11.72 49.83 11.46
C ALA A 4 -10.21 49.51 11.39
N GLY A 5 -9.55 49.49 12.55
CA GLY A 5 -8.12 49.15 12.62
C GLY A 5 -7.88 47.75 12.06
N PHE A 6 -6.73 47.56 11.39
CA PHE A 6 -6.34 46.27 10.82
C PHE A 6 -6.31 45.15 11.88
N TRP A 7 -5.84 45.46 13.09
CA TRP A 7 -5.61 44.49 14.16
C TRP A 7 -6.87 43.76 14.65
N PRO A 8 -8.03 44.43 14.86
CA PRO A 8 -9.29 43.75 15.13
C PRO A 8 -9.80 42.80 14.04
N VAL A 9 -9.50 43.07 12.76
CA VAL A 9 -9.99 42.27 11.61
C VAL A 9 -8.97 41.22 11.18
N PHE A 10 -7.69 41.38 11.57
CA PHE A 10 -6.60 40.45 11.29
C PHE A 10 -6.93 38.99 11.66
N PRO A 11 -7.54 38.66 12.83
CA PRO A 11 -7.94 37.29 13.14
C PRO A 11 -8.90 36.68 12.11
N LEU A 12 -9.81 37.48 11.54
CA LEU A 12 -10.74 37.02 10.50
C LEU A 12 -10.02 36.76 9.17
N TYR A 13 -9.10 37.63 8.76
CA TYR A 13 -8.27 37.40 7.58
C TYR A 13 -7.34 36.21 7.76
N PHE A 14 -6.79 36.02 8.97
CA PHE A 14 -5.93 34.89 9.31
C PHE A 14 -6.71 33.58 9.31
N LEU A 15 -7.92 33.55 9.86
CA LEU A 15 -8.84 32.41 9.75
C LEU A 15 -9.24 32.10 8.30
N GLY A 16 -9.50 33.14 7.50
CA GLY A 16 -9.78 32.99 6.07
C GLY A 16 -8.59 32.38 5.31
N LEU A 17 -7.37 32.86 5.60
CA LEU A 17 -6.13 32.31 5.04
C LEU A 17 -5.94 30.84 5.44
N ILE A 18 -6.16 30.49 6.71
CA ILE A 18 -6.12 29.09 7.17
C ILE A 18 -7.17 28.25 6.45
N GLY A 19 -8.38 28.77 6.23
CA GLY A 19 -9.45 28.08 5.51
C GLY A 19 -9.09 27.80 4.05
N VAL A 20 -8.55 28.80 3.35
CA VAL A 20 -8.05 28.67 1.97
C VAL A 20 -6.92 27.65 1.92
N LEU A 21 -5.92 27.79 2.80
CA LEU A 21 -4.79 26.85 2.89
C LEU A 21 -5.26 25.42 3.18
N SER A 22 -6.17 25.23 4.13
CA SER A 22 -6.73 23.92 4.49
C SER A 22 -7.48 23.28 3.31
N HIS A 23 -8.21 24.07 2.52
CA HIS A 23 -8.87 23.60 1.31
C HIS A 23 -7.86 23.07 0.29
N PHE A 24 -6.75 23.77 0.07
CA PHE A 24 -5.68 23.32 -0.82
C PHE A 24 -4.85 22.15 -0.25
N PHE A 25 -4.73 22.03 1.09
CA PHE A 25 -3.95 20.94 1.71
C PHE A 25 -4.71 19.62 1.86
N ILE A 26 -6.05 19.63 1.92
CA ILE A 26 -6.84 18.40 2.12
C ILE A 26 -7.70 18.08 0.89
N GLY A 27 -8.16 19.10 0.17
CA GLY A 27 -9.09 18.99 -0.94
C GLY A 27 -8.62 18.10 -2.11
N PRO A 28 -7.38 18.26 -2.62
CA PRO A 28 -6.97 17.56 -3.83
C PRO A 28 -6.98 16.03 -3.70
N LEU A 29 -6.56 15.48 -2.57
CA LEU A 29 -6.53 14.02 -2.37
C LEU A 29 -7.92 13.40 -2.26
N ARG A 30 -8.94 14.17 -1.86
CA ARG A 30 -10.33 13.69 -1.90
C ARG A 30 -10.81 13.45 -3.32
N LEU A 31 -10.36 14.26 -4.27
CA LEU A 31 -10.71 14.15 -5.69
C LEU A 31 -10.11 12.89 -6.33
N VAL A 32 -9.09 12.28 -5.71
CA VAL A 32 -8.43 11.08 -6.25
C VAL A 32 -9.28 9.81 -6.08
N GLN A 33 -10.24 9.78 -5.15
CA GLN A 33 -11.04 8.57 -4.89
C GLN A 33 -11.87 8.14 -6.10
N ALA A 34 -12.63 9.06 -6.70
CA ALA A 34 -13.47 8.78 -7.86
C ALA A 34 -12.69 8.25 -9.09
N PRO A 35 -11.60 8.89 -9.56
CA PRO A 35 -10.82 8.38 -10.68
C PRO A 35 -10.10 7.06 -10.34
N MET A 36 -9.71 6.83 -9.09
CA MET A 36 -9.19 5.51 -8.67
C MET A 36 -10.25 4.40 -8.77
N GLU A 37 -11.50 4.68 -8.41
CA GLU A 37 -12.60 3.70 -8.48
C GLU A 37 -12.93 3.29 -9.92
N VAL A 38 -12.86 4.23 -10.87
CA VAL A 38 -13.08 3.96 -12.29
C VAL A 38 -11.81 3.53 -13.03
N GLY A 39 -10.66 3.49 -12.35
CA GLY A 39 -9.38 3.08 -12.92
C GLY A 39 -8.74 4.09 -13.87
N ASP A 40 -9.15 5.36 -13.82
CA ASP A 40 -8.60 6.46 -14.62
C ASP A 40 -7.29 6.98 -14.00
N MET A 41 -6.19 6.28 -14.31
CA MET A 41 -4.88 6.59 -13.75
C MET A 41 -4.29 7.91 -14.25
N ASP A 42 -4.71 8.38 -15.43
CA ASP A 42 -4.26 9.65 -16.00
C ASP A 42 -4.81 10.83 -15.19
N GLU A 43 -6.09 10.77 -14.84
CA GLU A 43 -6.73 11.79 -14.00
C GLU A 43 -6.18 11.76 -12.57
N VAL A 44 -5.91 10.57 -12.02
CA VAL A 44 -5.22 10.43 -10.72
C VAL A 44 -3.86 11.15 -10.75
N GLU A 45 -3.05 10.92 -11.79
CA GLU A 45 -1.75 11.59 -11.93
C GLU A 45 -1.89 13.11 -12.02
N ARG A 46 -2.86 13.60 -12.80
CA ARG A 46 -3.14 15.03 -12.94
C ARG A 46 -3.48 15.67 -11.59
N ILE A 47 -4.33 15.03 -10.79
CA ILE A 47 -4.69 15.51 -9.45
C ILE A 47 -3.47 15.50 -8.53
N LEU A 48 -2.67 14.43 -8.54
CA LEU A 48 -1.46 14.37 -7.72
C LEU A 48 -0.41 15.43 -8.12
N ALA A 49 -0.36 15.83 -9.39
CA ALA A 49 0.51 16.90 -9.90
C ALA A 49 0.10 18.29 -9.40
N THR A 50 -1.16 18.50 -9.02
CA THR A 50 -1.61 19.76 -8.38
C THR A 50 -1.08 19.94 -6.96
N ILE A 51 -0.58 18.88 -6.33
CA ILE A 51 -0.07 18.90 -4.95
C ILE A 51 1.41 19.28 -4.98
N TRP A 52 1.69 20.58 -4.92
CA TRP A 52 3.06 21.10 -5.01
C TRP A 52 3.87 20.90 -3.71
N TRP A 53 3.20 20.83 -2.56
CA TRP A 53 3.85 20.65 -1.25
C TRP A 53 3.28 19.46 -0.48
N PRO A 54 3.65 18.21 -0.86
CA PRO A 54 3.15 17.00 -0.21
C PRO A 54 3.55 16.90 1.27
N GLN A 55 4.60 17.62 1.71
CA GLN A 55 5.04 17.64 3.11
C GLN A 55 4.06 18.36 4.04
N LEU A 56 3.25 19.27 3.52
CA LEU A 56 2.24 20.02 4.28
C LEU A 56 0.94 19.24 4.48
N LEU A 57 0.77 18.14 3.76
CA LEU A 57 -0.36 17.23 3.94
C LEU A 57 -0.34 16.64 5.36
N TYR A 58 -1.53 16.51 5.96
CA TYR A 58 -1.69 15.79 7.21
C TYR A 58 -1.16 14.35 7.07
N LYS A 59 -0.49 13.81 8.09
CA LYS A 59 0.29 12.55 8.01
C LYS A 59 -0.46 11.39 7.31
N PRO A 60 -1.71 11.05 7.69
CA PRO A 60 -2.56 10.10 6.96
C PRO A 60 -2.73 10.37 5.46
N VAL A 61 -3.07 11.62 5.13
CA VAL A 61 -3.31 12.06 3.75
C VAL A 61 -2.02 11.96 2.94
N ARG A 62 -0.89 12.30 3.59
CA ARG A 62 0.45 12.15 3.03
C ARG A 62 0.83 10.69 2.80
N SER A 63 0.54 9.79 3.74
CA SER A 63 0.76 8.34 3.55
C SER A 63 0.00 7.84 2.32
N THR A 64 -1.31 8.15 2.22
CA THR A 64 -2.12 7.79 1.05
C THR A 64 -1.56 8.35 -0.26
N TYR A 65 -1.14 9.62 -0.29
CA TYR A 65 -0.49 10.24 -1.44
C TYR A 65 0.71 9.42 -1.95
N TYR A 66 1.59 9.02 -1.05
CA TYR A 66 2.77 8.24 -1.41
C TYR A 66 2.44 6.79 -1.75
N THR A 67 1.40 6.19 -1.17
CA THR A 67 0.89 4.88 -1.61
C THR A 67 0.44 4.93 -3.07
N ILE A 68 -0.34 5.94 -3.45
CA ILE A 68 -0.86 6.07 -4.81
C ILE A 68 0.27 6.32 -5.80
N LYS A 69 1.24 7.19 -5.46
CA LYS A 69 2.45 7.36 -6.28
C LYS A 69 3.25 6.06 -6.42
N GLY A 70 3.32 5.26 -5.35
CA GLY A 70 3.91 3.93 -5.38
C GLY A 70 3.23 3.02 -6.39
N ASN A 71 1.90 2.92 -6.33
CA ASN A 71 1.10 2.09 -7.25
C ASN A 71 1.21 2.55 -8.71
N ILE A 72 1.23 3.86 -8.96
CA ILE A 72 1.44 4.43 -10.29
C ILE A 72 2.82 4.04 -10.83
N ALA A 73 3.87 4.19 -10.02
CA ALA A 73 5.22 3.79 -10.42
C ALA A 73 5.30 2.28 -10.69
N MET A 74 4.61 1.45 -9.90
CA MET A 74 4.48 0.01 -10.18
C MET A 74 3.79 -0.26 -11.52
N ALA A 75 2.70 0.45 -11.83
CA ALA A 75 2.00 0.31 -13.11
C ALA A 75 2.90 0.69 -14.30
N LYS A 76 3.79 1.66 -14.11
CA LYS A 76 4.82 2.06 -15.07
C LYS A 76 6.07 1.16 -15.07
N GLN A 77 6.05 0.07 -14.30
CA GLN A 77 7.19 -0.83 -14.08
C GLN A 77 8.45 -0.15 -13.51
N ASP A 78 8.31 1.04 -12.93
CA ASP A 78 9.36 1.73 -12.19
C ASP A 78 9.36 1.25 -10.74
N PHE A 79 9.94 0.07 -10.54
CA PHE A 79 9.97 -0.57 -9.24
C PHE A 79 10.89 0.14 -8.23
N ASP A 80 11.84 0.97 -8.67
CA ASP A 80 12.73 1.70 -7.77
C ASP A 80 12.04 2.92 -7.17
N THR A 81 11.30 3.66 -8.00
CA THR A 81 10.47 4.78 -7.53
C THR A 81 9.27 4.27 -6.72
N ALA A 82 8.66 3.16 -7.13
CA ALA A 82 7.58 2.50 -6.38
C ALA A 82 8.02 2.16 -4.96
N GLU A 83 9.18 1.52 -4.82
CA GLU A 83 9.71 1.12 -3.51
C GLU A 83 9.98 2.33 -2.62
N LYS A 84 10.56 3.41 -3.16
CA LYS A 84 10.79 4.64 -2.40
C LYS A 84 9.48 5.23 -1.88
N HIS A 85 8.46 5.33 -2.73
CA HIS A 85 7.18 5.91 -2.34
C HIS A 85 6.40 5.03 -1.36
N LEU A 86 6.37 3.71 -1.58
CA LEU A 86 5.71 2.77 -0.67
C LEU A 86 6.42 2.68 0.69
N LYS A 87 7.76 2.68 0.73
CA LYS A 87 8.52 2.75 1.99
C LYS A 87 8.22 4.04 2.75
N HIS A 88 8.23 5.18 2.05
CA HIS A 88 7.94 6.45 2.69
C HIS A 88 6.49 6.51 3.20
N SER A 89 5.53 5.96 2.45
CA SER A 89 4.14 5.80 2.93
C SER A 89 4.05 4.96 4.20
N ASN A 90 4.78 3.85 4.25
CA ASN A 90 4.84 2.96 5.40
C ASN A 90 5.49 3.64 6.63
N ASP A 91 6.59 4.38 6.45
CA ASP A 91 7.28 5.10 7.53
C ASP A 91 6.42 6.22 8.12
N LEU A 92 5.54 6.82 7.31
CA LEU A 92 4.58 7.82 7.77
C LEU A 92 3.47 7.23 8.65
N GLY A 93 3.27 5.90 8.59
CA GLY A 93 2.14 5.20 9.17
C GLY A 93 0.85 5.44 8.38
N SER A 94 0.08 4.37 8.13
CA SER A 94 -1.26 4.51 7.58
C SER A 94 -2.22 4.95 8.69
N ALA A 95 -3.22 5.79 8.35
CA ALA A 95 -4.34 6.06 9.26
C ALA A 95 -5.21 4.82 9.52
N MET A 96 -5.09 3.81 8.65
CA MET A 96 -5.78 2.54 8.75
C MET A 96 -4.73 1.45 8.91
N PRO A 97 -4.55 0.85 10.09
CA PRO A 97 -3.64 -0.28 10.31
C PRO A 97 -3.79 -1.39 9.26
N GLU A 98 -5.00 -1.55 8.72
CA GLU A 98 -5.36 -2.51 7.69
C GLU A 98 -4.65 -2.25 6.35
N ALA A 99 -4.44 -0.98 6.00
CA ALA A 99 -3.71 -0.60 4.78
C ALA A 99 -2.19 -0.85 4.92
N GLU A 100 -1.69 -0.91 6.15
CA GLU A 100 -0.28 -1.19 6.43
C GLU A 100 0.09 -2.62 6.00
N GLY A 101 -0.79 -3.59 6.27
CA GLY A 101 -0.62 -4.98 5.84
C GLY A 101 -0.54 -5.11 4.32
N ALA A 102 -1.48 -4.49 3.60
CA ALA A 102 -1.51 -4.51 2.14
C ALA A 102 -0.27 -3.85 1.51
N ASN A 103 0.13 -2.68 2.01
CA ASN A 103 1.34 -1.99 1.53
C ASN A 103 2.61 -2.81 1.73
N LYS A 104 2.77 -3.45 2.89
CA LYS A 104 3.90 -4.33 3.17
C LYS A 104 3.88 -5.58 2.28
N LEU A 105 2.71 -6.14 2.00
CA LEU A 105 2.58 -7.27 1.09
C LEU A 105 3.08 -6.90 -0.31
N GLN A 106 2.67 -5.73 -0.83
CA GLN A 106 3.12 -5.23 -2.13
C GLN A 106 4.64 -5.02 -2.16
N LEU A 107 5.21 -4.37 -1.15
CA LEU A 107 6.67 -4.22 -1.01
C LEU A 107 7.38 -5.58 -1.02
N GLY A 108 6.80 -6.56 -0.32
CA GLY A 108 7.31 -7.93 -0.27
C GLY A 108 7.29 -8.63 -1.63
N MET A 109 6.18 -8.55 -2.37
CA MET A 109 6.07 -9.10 -3.71
C MET A 109 7.03 -8.43 -4.70
N MET A 110 7.23 -7.12 -4.59
CA MET A 110 8.17 -6.38 -5.44
C MET A 110 9.62 -6.76 -5.14
N ALA A 111 10.02 -6.85 -3.86
CA ALA A 111 11.34 -7.34 -3.49
C ALA A 111 11.57 -8.77 -4.02
N MET A 112 10.53 -9.60 -4.01
CA MET A 112 10.59 -10.95 -4.59
C MET A 112 10.80 -10.94 -6.10
N GLN A 113 10.13 -10.04 -6.83
CA GLN A 113 10.34 -9.86 -8.27
C GLN A 113 11.75 -9.34 -8.61
N LYS A 114 12.33 -8.49 -7.75
CA LYS A 114 13.73 -8.03 -7.86
C LYS A 114 14.76 -9.10 -7.49
N GLY A 115 14.33 -10.28 -7.02
CA GLY A 115 15.20 -11.36 -6.57
C GLY A 115 15.70 -11.23 -5.12
N ASP A 116 15.36 -10.14 -4.42
CA ASP A 116 15.67 -9.98 -2.99
C ASP A 116 14.67 -10.74 -2.12
N THR A 117 14.91 -12.05 -2.01
CA THR A 117 14.10 -12.97 -1.22
C THR A 117 14.15 -12.67 0.28
N LYS A 118 15.27 -12.14 0.78
CA LYS A 118 15.43 -11.84 2.22
C LYS A 118 14.55 -10.65 2.62
N GLN A 119 14.60 -9.59 1.82
CA GLN A 119 13.80 -8.40 2.06
C GLN A 119 12.32 -8.69 1.80
N GLY A 120 12.01 -9.44 0.73
CA GLY A 120 10.65 -9.90 0.42
C GLY A 120 10.01 -10.66 1.58
N GLU A 121 10.74 -11.62 2.14
CA GLU A 121 10.28 -12.38 3.31
C GLU A 121 10.03 -11.47 4.53
N SER A 122 10.93 -10.54 4.82
CA SER A 122 10.78 -9.62 5.95
C SER A 122 9.49 -8.80 5.83
N TYR A 123 9.23 -8.27 4.63
CA TYR A 123 8.04 -7.50 4.32
C TYR A 123 6.75 -8.33 4.39
N ILE A 124 6.72 -9.52 3.79
CA ILE A 124 5.53 -10.39 3.84
C ILE A 124 5.25 -10.83 5.27
N ARG A 125 6.28 -11.18 6.06
CA ARG A 125 6.10 -11.47 7.49
C ARG A 125 5.56 -10.25 8.25
N ALA A 126 6.04 -9.05 7.93
CA ALA A 126 5.54 -7.82 8.53
C ALA A 126 4.09 -7.52 8.12
N ALA A 127 3.70 -7.84 6.88
CA ALA A 127 2.34 -7.73 6.38
C ALA A 127 1.39 -8.65 7.16
N ILE A 128 1.76 -9.93 7.31
CA ILE A 128 0.98 -10.91 8.08
C ILE A 128 0.85 -10.48 9.55
N ARG A 129 1.92 -9.94 10.16
CA ARG A 129 1.87 -9.43 11.55
C ARG A 129 1.00 -8.19 11.70
N ALA A 130 1.01 -7.30 10.72
CA ALA A 130 0.16 -6.10 10.72
C ALA A 130 -1.32 -6.45 10.53
N GLY A 131 -1.61 -7.60 9.93
CA GLY A 131 -2.96 -8.05 9.64
C GLY A 131 -3.39 -7.59 8.24
N ILE A 132 -3.93 -8.52 7.47
CA ILE A 132 -4.49 -8.24 6.14
C ILE A 132 -5.99 -8.56 6.24
N PRO A 133 -6.88 -7.57 6.14
CA PRO A 133 -8.32 -7.80 6.32
C PRO A 133 -8.93 -8.63 5.19
N ASP A 134 -8.37 -8.50 3.99
CA ASP A 134 -8.82 -9.21 2.81
C ASP A 134 -8.25 -10.63 2.79
N LYS A 135 -9.13 -11.63 2.82
CA LYS A 135 -8.74 -13.05 2.83
C LYS A 135 -8.04 -13.48 1.54
N GLU A 136 -8.32 -12.82 0.41
CA GLU A 136 -7.62 -13.10 -0.84
C GLU A 136 -6.16 -12.64 -0.74
N SER A 137 -5.93 -11.39 -0.33
CA SER A 137 -4.59 -10.85 -0.09
C SER A 137 -3.85 -11.59 1.02
N GLU A 138 -4.54 -12.02 2.07
CA GLU A 138 -3.97 -12.86 3.13
C GLU A 138 -3.51 -14.23 2.58
N ALA A 139 -4.32 -14.86 1.72
CA ALA A 139 -3.93 -16.08 1.04
C ALA A 139 -2.69 -15.87 0.17
N VAL A 140 -2.63 -14.78 -0.60
CA VAL A 140 -1.46 -14.42 -1.42
C VAL A 140 -0.20 -14.23 -0.57
N ALA A 141 -0.32 -13.59 0.60
CA ALA A 141 0.79 -13.44 1.54
C ALA A 141 1.31 -14.81 2.02
N PHE A 142 0.42 -15.71 2.41
CA PHE A 142 0.81 -17.06 2.82
C PHE A 142 1.37 -17.90 1.67
N LEU A 143 0.86 -17.78 0.45
CA LEU A 143 1.42 -18.46 -0.73
C LEU A 143 2.81 -17.94 -1.06
N SER A 144 3.02 -16.63 -0.95
CA SER A 144 4.34 -16.02 -1.15
C SER A 144 5.34 -16.55 -0.12
N MET A 145 4.96 -16.64 1.16
CA MET A 145 5.80 -17.28 2.19
C MET A 145 6.07 -18.74 1.88
N CYS A 146 5.05 -19.50 1.44
CA CYS A 146 5.22 -20.88 1.02
C CYS A 146 6.30 -21.02 -0.06
N GLN A 147 6.25 -20.20 -1.12
CA GLN A 147 7.25 -20.20 -2.19
C GLN A 147 8.66 -19.89 -1.66
N ILE A 148 8.80 -18.90 -0.79
CA ILE A 148 10.08 -18.56 -0.16
C ILE A 148 10.66 -19.75 0.60
N PHE A 149 9.87 -20.41 1.44
CA PHE A 149 10.34 -21.56 2.22
C PHE A 149 10.58 -22.80 1.37
N MET A 150 9.86 -22.98 0.26
CA MET A 150 10.17 -24.02 -0.73
C MET A 150 11.57 -23.79 -1.33
N ASN A 151 11.89 -22.57 -1.73
CA ASN A 151 13.20 -22.22 -2.27
C ASN A 151 14.34 -22.39 -1.24
N LYS A 152 14.05 -22.15 0.05
CA LYS A 152 14.98 -22.40 1.15
C LYS A 152 15.13 -23.88 1.54
N ARG A 153 14.36 -24.79 0.93
CA ARG A 153 14.26 -26.22 1.29
C ARG A 153 13.74 -26.47 2.71
N GLU A 154 13.01 -25.50 3.28
CA GLU A 154 12.33 -25.64 4.57
C GLU A 154 10.90 -26.15 4.38
N PHE A 155 10.77 -27.40 3.97
CA PHE A 155 9.51 -27.99 3.51
C PHE A 155 8.43 -28.04 4.60
N ARG A 156 8.82 -28.21 5.87
CA ARG A 156 7.89 -28.18 7.01
C ARG A 156 7.21 -26.83 7.16
N ALA A 157 7.97 -25.74 7.06
CA ALA A 157 7.44 -24.38 7.11
C ALA A 157 6.58 -24.08 5.87
N ALA A 158 7.04 -24.45 4.68
CA ALA A 158 6.27 -24.29 3.44
C ALA A 158 4.89 -24.97 3.51
N LYS A 159 4.82 -26.20 4.01
CA LYS A 159 3.56 -26.93 4.21
C LYS A 159 2.63 -26.24 5.22
N ASP A 160 3.17 -25.66 6.29
CA ASP A 160 2.38 -24.91 7.27
C ASP A 160 1.75 -23.65 6.65
N TYR A 161 2.55 -22.85 5.93
CA TYR A 161 2.04 -21.67 5.23
C TYR A 161 1.04 -22.01 4.13
N PHE A 162 1.25 -23.10 3.39
CA PHE A 162 0.29 -23.56 2.39
C PHE A 162 -1.06 -23.97 2.99
N ARG A 163 -1.05 -24.63 4.16
CA ARG A 163 -2.28 -24.95 4.89
C ARG A 163 -3.02 -23.68 5.32
N LYS A 164 -2.30 -22.66 5.81
CA LYS A 164 -2.86 -21.35 6.16
C LYS A 164 -3.47 -20.66 4.93
N ALA A 165 -2.77 -20.65 3.80
CA ALA A 165 -3.29 -20.11 2.54
C ALA A 165 -4.59 -20.80 2.10
N LYS A 166 -4.67 -22.14 2.19
CA LYS A 166 -5.91 -22.89 1.89
C LYS A 166 -7.02 -22.61 2.90
N ALA A 167 -6.69 -22.38 4.17
CA ALA A 167 -7.66 -22.06 5.22
C ALA A 167 -8.33 -20.70 5.01
N CYS A 168 -7.67 -19.75 4.34
CA CYS A 168 -8.27 -18.49 3.92
C CYS A 168 -9.41 -18.67 2.88
N LYS A 169 -9.49 -19.83 2.23
CA LYS A 169 -10.50 -20.17 1.20
C LYS A 169 -10.65 -19.07 0.14
N PRO A 170 -9.57 -18.70 -0.55
CA PRO A 170 -9.66 -17.73 -1.63
C PRO A 170 -10.58 -18.26 -2.74
N THR A 171 -11.36 -17.36 -3.30
CA THR A 171 -12.35 -17.55 -4.35
C THR A 171 -11.85 -17.03 -5.69
N THR A 172 -10.84 -16.15 -5.68
CA THR A 172 -10.24 -15.61 -6.91
C THR A 172 -9.59 -16.71 -7.72
N LYS A 173 -9.99 -16.86 -8.99
CA LYS A 173 -9.48 -17.90 -9.89
C LYS A 173 -7.94 -17.92 -9.94
N GLN A 174 -7.30 -16.75 -10.01
CA GLN A 174 -5.84 -16.62 -10.02
C GLN A 174 -5.18 -17.24 -8.77
N VAL A 175 -5.72 -16.98 -7.58
CA VAL A 175 -5.18 -17.49 -6.31
C VAL A 175 -5.47 -18.98 -6.17
N VAL A 176 -6.65 -19.43 -6.56
CA VAL A 176 -7.02 -20.86 -6.57
C VAL A 176 -6.12 -21.67 -7.52
N ASP A 177 -5.83 -21.13 -8.69
CA ASP A 177 -4.95 -21.78 -9.65
C ASP A 177 -3.50 -21.83 -9.14
N GLN A 178 -2.99 -20.75 -8.51
CA GLN A 178 -1.70 -20.79 -7.80
C GLN A 178 -1.67 -21.85 -6.69
N ILE A 179 -2.74 -21.99 -5.91
CA ILE A 179 -2.84 -23.03 -4.88
C ILE A 179 -2.70 -24.42 -5.52
N LYS A 180 -3.42 -24.69 -6.61
CA LYS A 180 -3.35 -25.99 -7.30
C LYS A 180 -1.97 -26.28 -7.86
N GLU A 181 -1.29 -25.28 -8.42
CA GLU A 181 0.08 -25.44 -8.91
C GLU A 181 1.01 -25.79 -7.75
N ILE A 182 0.99 -24.99 -6.68
CA ILE A 182 1.82 -25.22 -5.50
C ILE A 182 1.49 -26.58 -4.85
N GLU A 183 0.22 -27.01 -4.83
CA GLU A 183 -0.21 -28.30 -4.29
C GLU A 183 0.49 -29.49 -4.96
N LYS A 184 0.66 -29.43 -6.29
CA LYS A 184 1.37 -30.47 -7.05
C LYS A 184 2.84 -30.57 -6.64
N TYR A 185 3.48 -29.45 -6.34
CA TYR A 185 4.85 -29.43 -5.85
C TYR A 185 4.92 -29.85 -4.38
N ILE A 186 4.05 -29.31 -3.52
CA ILE A 186 3.99 -29.58 -2.08
C ILE A 186 3.74 -31.05 -1.75
N SER A 187 2.86 -31.70 -2.49
CA SER A 187 2.55 -33.12 -2.30
C SER A 187 3.74 -34.04 -2.59
N ARG A 188 4.71 -33.57 -3.38
CA ARG A 188 5.92 -34.33 -3.75
C ARG A 188 7.13 -34.03 -2.87
N MET A 189 7.04 -33.05 -1.97
CA MET A 189 8.18 -32.65 -1.14
C MET A 189 8.30 -33.54 0.12
N PRO A 190 9.54 -33.93 0.49
CA PRO A 190 9.77 -34.71 1.71
C PRO A 190 9.30 -33.95 2.96
N GLY A 191 9.01 -34.71 4.02
CA GLY A 191 8.54 -34.22 5.32
C GLY A 191 9.54 -33.29 6.00
#